data_AF-A0A2G7GX34-F1
#
_entry.id   AF-A0A2G7GX34-F1
#
_cell.length_a   1.000
_cell.length_b   1.000
_cell.length_c   1.000
_cell.angle_alpha   90.00
_cell.angle_beta   90.00
_cell.angle_gamma   90.00
#
_symmetry.space_group_name_H-M   'P 1'
#
loop_
_entity.id
_entity.type
_entity.pdbx_description
1 polymer ?
#
loop_
_entity_poly.entity_id
_entity_poly.type
_entity_poly.pdbx_seq_one_letter_code
_entity_poly.pdbx_strand_id
1 'polypeptide(L)'
;MNARLGPALRAAALGAALLALLTLIGGLWWASQAQLVQLVRPEAAATASLFGDGPASPGTPIGQPQRLLIRAPAAFLPGEGPRGERFVSEPALRAAGQYPLQEKTVRLVTVLASAGLLGAAALLMAGSWWFQRRAHT
;
A
#
# COMPACT_ATOMS: atom_id res chain seq x y z
N MET A 1 34.89 1.50 -29.69
CA MET A 1 33.87 2.14 -28.82
C MET A 1 33.33 1.26 -27.69
N ASN A 2 33.92 0.08 -27.36
CA ASN A 2 33.23 -0.93 -26.53
C ASN A 2 33.62 -1.00 -25.04
N ALA A 3 34.73 -0.37 -24.61
CA ALA A 3 35.27 -0.59 -23.26
C ALA A 3 34.42 0.02 -22.11
N ARG A 4 33.55 1.01 -22.40
CA ARG A 4 32.76 1.71 -21.36
C ARG A 4 31.36 1.13 -21.10
N LEU A 5 30.86 0.26 -21.97
CA LEU A 5 29.49 -0.28 -21.88
C LEU A 5 29.33 -1.29 -20.72
N GLY A 6 30.34 -2.13 -20.48
CA GLY A 6 30.34 -3.11 -19.39
C GLY A 6 30.16 -2.51 -17.98
N PRO A 7 31.03 -1.58 -17.54
CA PRO A 7 30.89 -0.96 -16.22
C PRO A 7 29.61 -0.11 -16.09
N ALA A 8 29.18 0.55 -17.16
CA ALA A 8 27.93 1.32 -17.16
C ALA A 8 26.69 0.42 -16.95
N LEU A 9 26.62 -0.74 -17.61
CA LEU A 9 25.52 -1.70 -17.43
C LEU A 9 25.49 -2.27 -16.01
N ARG A 10 26.66 -2.55 -15.41
CA ARG A 10 26.75 -3.02 -14.01
C ARG A 10 26.30 -1.95 -13.02
N ALA A 11 26.71 -0.69 -13.23
CA ALA A 11 26.26 0.42 -12.41
C ALA A 11 24.74 0.62 -12.51
N ALA A 12 24.17 0.53 -13.71
CA ALA A 12 22.73 0.59 -13.93
C ALA A 12 21.98 -0.59 -13.27
N ALA A 13 22.53 -1.80 -13.34
CA ALA A 13 21.96 -2.97 -12.67
C ALA A 13 21.93 -2.81 -11.14
N LEU A 14 23.03 -2.31 -10.55
CA LEU A 14 23.11 -2.01 -9.12
C LEU A 14 22.14 -0.90 -8.72
N GLY A 15 22.01 0.15 -9.55
CA GLY A 15 21.03 1.22 -9.34
C GLY A 15 19.60 0.69 -9.34
N ALA A 16 19.23 -0.16 -10.31
CA ALA A 16 17.92 -0.79 -10.37
C ALA A 16 17.66 -1.71 -9.16
N ALA A 17 18.65 -2.49 -8.74
CA ALA A 17 18.54 -3.34 -7.54
C ALA A 17 18.37 -2.52 -6.26
N LEU A 18 19.10 -1.41 -6.12
CA LEU A 18 18.95 -0.49 -4.99
C LEU A 18 17.57 0.16 -4.97
N LEU A 19 17.07 0.62 -6.13
CA LEU A 19 15.71 1.14 -6.25
C LEU A 19 14.66 0.09 -5.90
N ALA A 20 14.87 -1.18 -6.29
CA ALA A 20 13.97 -2.27 -5.91
C ALA A 20 13.93 -2.44 -4.38
N LEU A 21 15.10 -2.42 -3.73
CA LEU A 21 15.20 -2.52 -2.29
C LEU A 21 14.50 -1.35 -1.58
N LEU A 22 14.73 -0.12 -2.03
CA LEU A 22 14.06 1.06 -1.49
C LEU A 22 12.54 0.99 -1.67
N THR A 23 12.08 0.49 -2.83
CA THR A 23 10.65 0.30 -3.12
C THR A 23 10.03 -0.73 -2.17
N LEU A 24 10.71 -1.87 -1.94
CA LEU A 24 10.28 -2.88 -0.97
C LEU A 24 10.18 -2.31 0.43
N ILE A 25 11.24 -1.65 0.91
CA ILE A 25 11.28 -1.07 2.26
C ILE A 25 10.17 -0.03 2.43
N GLY A 26 10.05 0.91 1.48
CA GLY A 26 9.03 1.94 1.52
C GLY A 26 7.61 1.37 1.49
N GLY A 27 7.37 0.36 0.65
CA GLY A 27 6.08 -0.31 0.56
C GLY A 27 5.71 -1.10 1.82
N LEU A 28 6.67 -1.82 2.41
CA LEU A 28 6.48 -2.51 3.69
C LEU A 28 6.20 -1.53 4.83
N TRP A 29 6.89 -0.40 4.86
CA TRP A 29 6.66 0.67 5.85
C TRP A 29 5.31 1.36 5.69
N TRP A 30 4.81 1.52 4.46
CA TRP A 30 3.45 1.98 4.23
C TRP A 30 2.42 0.94 4.66
N ALA A 31 2.61 -0.33 4.29
CA ALA A 31 1.71 -1.41 4.66
C ALA A 31 1.62 -1.62 6.18
N SER A 32 2.70 -1.39 6.94
CA SER A 32 2.69 -1.52 8.40
C SER A 32 1.82 -0.46 9.10
N GLN A 33 1.52 0.66 8.44
CA GLN A 33 0.61 1.69 8.94
C GLN A 33 -0.87 1.36 8.69
N ALA A 34 -1.17 0.27 7.98
CA ALA A 34 -2.54 -0.16 7.76
C ALA A 34 -3.17 -0.65 9.06
N GLN A 35 -4.35 -0.10 9.37
CA GLN A 35 -5.13 -0.46 10.55
C GLN A 35 -6.33 -1.31 10.14
N LEU A 36 -6.71 -2.27 10.98
CA LEU A 36 -7.94 -3.02 10.77
C LEU A 36 -9.13 -2.10 11.06
N VAL A 37 -9.94 -1.85 10.04
CA VAL A 37 -11.02 -0.87 10.09
C VAL A 37 -12.30 -1.45 9.53
N GLN A 38 -13.40 -1.14 10.20
CA GLN A 38 -14.75 -1.31 9.66
C GLN A 38 -15.26 0.04 9.20
N LEU A 39 -15.63 0.14 7.92
CA LEU A 39 -16.33 1.30 7.40
C LEU A 39 -17.77 1.25 7.91
N VAL A 40 -18.26 2.39 8.36
CA VAL A 40 -19.61 2.52 8.92
C VAL A 40 -20.27 3.74 8.32
N ARG A 41 -21.58 3.64 8.08
CA ARG A 41 -22.43 4.79 7.83
C ARG A 41 -23.12 5.15 9.14
N PRO A 42 -22.77 6.29 9.77
CA PRO A 42 -23.51 6.79 10.92
C PRO A 42 -24.97 6.94 10.52
N GLU A 43 -25.89 6.46 11.36
CA GLU A 43 -27.31 6.69 11.13
C GLU A 43 -27.66 8.15 11.39
N ALA A 44 -28.68 8.66 10.69
CA ALA A 44 -29.22 9.97 11.03
C ALA A 44 -29.87 9.90 12.42
N ALA A 45 -29.81 10.98 13.19
CA ALA A 45 -30.35 11.01 14.56
C ALA A 45 -31.83 10.57 14.64
N ALA A 46 -32.61 10.77 13.57
CA ALA A 46 -34.00 10.34 13.47
C ALA A 46 -34.18 8.82 13.30
N THR A 47 -33.19 8.12 12.75
CA THR A 47 -33.22 6.66 12.53
C THR A 47 -32.77 5.89 13.76
N ALA A 48 -31.73 6.38 14.46
CA ALA A 48 -31.24 5.79 15.71
C ALA A 48 -32.34 5.72 16.80
N SER A 49 -33.22 6.73 16.88
CA SER A 49 -34.35 6.74 17.82
C SER A 49 -35.44 5.72 17.49
N LEU A 50 -35.55 5.27 16.23
CA LEU A 50 -36.60 4.32 15.80
C LEU A 50 -36.22 2.86 16.03
N PHE A 51 -34.92 2.54 16.03
CA PHE A 51 -34.43 1.17 16.20
C PHE A 51 -33.96 0.85 17.62
N GLY A 52 -34.07 1.80 18.55
CA GLY A 52 -33.60 1.61 19.93
C GLY A 52 -32.08 1.51 20.05
N ASP A 53 -31.36 1.80 18.96
CA ASP A 53 -29.92 1.93 18.94
C ASP A 53 -29.58 3.19 19.71
N GLY A 54 -29.21 3.02 20.98
CA GLY A 54 -28.75 4.11 21.82
C GLY A 54 -27.56 4.85 21.17
N PRO A 55 -27.20 6.04 21.70
CA PRO A 55 -26.15 6.92 21.18
C PRO A 55 -24.73 6.31 21.12
N ALA A 56 -24.58 5.01 21.44
CA ALA A 56 -23.36 4.24 21.43
C ALA A 56 -23.21 3.29 20.22
N SER A 57 -24.21 3.18 19.33
CA SER A 57 -24.06 2.39 18.10
C SER A 57 -23.26 3.19 17.06
N PRO A 58 -22.14 2.65 16.53
CA PRO A 58 -21.30 3.36 15.56
C PRO A 58 -22.00 3.56 14.20
N GLY A 59 -23.15 2.92 13.97
CA GLY A 59 -23.97 2.98 12.75
C GLY A 59 -23.97 1.67 11.96
N THR A 60 -24.52 1.70 10.74
CA THR A 60 -24.62 0.52 9.88
C THR A 60 -23.27 0.16 9.24
N PRO A 61 -22.73 -1.06 9.44
CA PRO A 61 -21.47 -1.46 8.85
C PRO A 61 -21.56 -1.56 7.32
N ILE A 62 -20.57 -1.01 6.61
CA ILE A 62 -20.43 -1.09 5.17
C ILE A 62 -19.40 -2.16 4.82
N GLY A 63 -19.87 -3.28 4.25
CA GLY A 63 -18.99 -4.37 3.83
C GLY A 63 -18.28 -5.03 5.01
N GLN A 64 -17.16 -5.70 4.73
CA GLN A 64 -16.38 -6.46 5.71
C GLN A 64 -15.21 -5.63 6.27
N PRO A 65 -14.75 -5.92 7.51
CA PRO A 65 -13.56 -5.28 8.08
C PRO A 65 -12.33 -5.54 7.21
N GLN A 66 -11.55 -4.50 6.94
CA GLN A 66 -10.39 -4.56 6.06
C GLN A 66 -9.23 -3.75 6.62
N ARG A 67 -8.01 -4.15 6.26
CA ARG A 67 -6.81 -3.37 6.60
C ARG A 67 -6.66 -2.20 5.63
N LEU A 68 -6.89 -1.00 6.15
CA LEU A 68 -6.92 0.25 5.38
C LEU A 68 -5.89 1.23 5.94
N LEU A 69 -5.28 2.00 5.05
CA LEU A 69 -4.49 3.15 5.42
C LEU A 69 -5.39 4.38 5.43
N ILE A 70 -5.60 4.94 6.62
CA ILE A 70 -6.42 6.14 6.83
C ILE A 70 -5.57 7.19 7.50
N ARG A 71 -5.53 8.38 6.91
CA ARG A 71 -4.74 9.53 7.39
C ARG A 71 -5.59 10.62 8.05
N ALA A 72 -6.91 10.45 8.09
CA ALA A 72 -7.85 11.35 8.74
C ALA A 72 -8.19 10.82 10.15
N PRO A 73 -7.54 11.30 11.23
CA PRO A 73 -7.86 10.87 12.58
C PRO A 73 -9.31 11.23 12.98
N ALA A 74 -9.86 12.32 12.42
CA ALA A 74 -11.23 12.76 12.68
C ALA A 74 -12.32 11.85 12.08
N ALA A 75 -11.96 10.94 11.16
CA ALA A 75 -12.92 10.00 10.59
C ALA A 75 -13.14 8.76 11.48
N PHE A 76 -12.29 8.55 12.49
CA PHE A 76 -12.44 7.44 13.43
C PHE A 76 -13.55 7.76 14.43
N LEU A 77 -14.46 6.82 14.56
CA LEU A 77 -15.55 6.85 15.53
C LEU A 77 -15.10 6.19 16.85
N PRO A 78 -15.72 6.55 17.99
CA PRO A 78 -15.46 5.86 19.24
C PRO A 78 -15.92 4.40 19.17
N GLY A 79 -15.23 3.52 19.90
CA GLY A 79 -15.53 2.09 19.97
C GLY A 79 -14.70 1.23 19.01
N GLU A 80 -14.72 -0.07 19.28
CA GLU A 80 -14.04 -1.09 18.48
C GLU A 80 -15.00 -2.25 18.22
N GLY A 81 -14.85 -2.88 17.07
CA GLY A 81 -15.61 -4.06 16.71
C GLY A 81 -15.10 -5.32 17.41
N PRO A 82 -15.80 -6.46 17.23
CA PRO A 82 -15.53 -7.71 17.93
C PRO A 82 -14.15 -8.31 17.67
N ARG A 83 -13.43 -7.88 16.62
CA ARG A 83 -12.07 -8.33 16.28
C ARG A 83 -11.02 -7.24 16.54
N GLY A 84 -11.37 -6.19 17.28
CA GLY A 84 -10.50 -5.02 17.52
C GLY A 84 -10.40 -4.09 16.32
N GLU A 85 -11.35 -4.17 15.38
CA GLU A 85 -11.42 -3.24 14.25
C GLU A 85 -11.91 -1.86 14.70
N ARG A 86 -11.27 -0.80 14.24
CA ARG A 86 -11.69 0.57 14.55
C ARG A 86 -12.83 0.97 13.60
N PHE A 87 -13.86 1.63 14.12
CA PHE A 87 -14.94 2.14 13.29
C PHE A 87 -14.54 3.44 12.60
N VAL A 88 -14.86 3.55 11.31
CA VAL A 88 -14.54 4.75 10.52
C VAL A 88 -15.75 5.18 9.70
N SER A 89 -16.08 6.46 9.81
CA SER A 89 -17.19 7.09 9.09
C SER A 89 -16.86 7.27 7.61
N GLU A 90 -17.58 6.58 6.73
CA GLU A 90 -17.46 6.74 5.27
C GLU A 90 -17.79 8.18 4.81
N PRO A 91 -18.86 8.83 5.30
CA PRO A 91 -19.13 10.23 4.95
C PRO A 91 -18.01 11.18 5.37
N ALA A 92 -17.40 10.98 6.53
CA ALA A 92 -16.30 11.81 7.00
C ALA A 92 -15.03 11.65 6.13
N LEU A 93 -14.70 10.42 5.72
CA LEU A 93 -13.60 10.17 4.77
C LEU A 93 -13.86 10.84 3.42
N ARG A 94 -15.08 10.72 2.90
CA ARG A 94 -15.47 11.34 1.63
C ARG A 94 -15.42 12.86 1.70
N ALA A 95 -15.92 13.46 2.79
CA ALA A 95 -15.87 14.90 3.02
C ALA A 95 -14.42 15.43 3.15
N ALA A 96 -13.52 14.63 3.72
CA ALA A 96 -12.09 14.95 3.79
C ALA A 96 -11.34 14.73 2.46
N GLY A 97 -12.02 14.27 1.40
CA GLY A 97 -11.40 13.91 0.12
C GLY A 97 -10.41 12.75 0.22
N GLN A 98 -10.50 11.94 1.28
CA GLN A 98 -9.56 10.85 1.54
C GLN A 98 -10.18 9.52 1.12
N TYR A 99 -9.63 8.92 0.07
CA TYR A 99 -9.95 7.55 -0.31
C TYR A 99 -9.02 6.58 0.43
N PRO A 100 -9.55 5.72 1.31
CA PRO A 100 -8.71 4.80 2.07
C PRO A 100 -8.06 3.80 1.12
N LEU A 101 -6.74 3.68 1.24
CA LEU A 101 -5.97 2.77 0.42
C LEU A 101 -5.92 1.39 1.09
N GLN A 102 -6.26 0.34 0.36
CA GLN A 102 -6.22 -1.02 0.89
C GLN A 102 -4.78 -1.52 1.00
N GLU A 103 -4.44 -2.16 2.12
CA GLU A 103 -3.09 -2.72 2.32
C GLU A 103 -2.71 -3.72 1.23
N LYS A 104 -3.66 -4.56 0.80
CA LYS A 104 -3.43 -5.52 -0.29
C LYS A 104 -3.03 -4.85 -1.60
N THR A 105 -3.56 -3.66 -1.88
CA THR A 105 -3.21 -2.89 -3.07
C THR A 105 -1.81 -2.32 -2.96
N VAL A 106 -1.44 -1.79 -1.77
CA VAL A 106 -0.05 -1.34 -1.51
C VAL A 106 0.91 -2.50 -1.73
N ARG A 107 0.67 -3.63 -1.07
CA ARG A 107 1.52 -4.81 -1.18
C ARG A 107 1.67 -5.29 -2.62
N LEU A 108 0.56 -5.34 -3.36
CA LEU A 108 0.58 -5.76 -4.76
C LEU A 108 1.47 -4.84 -5.61
N VAL A 109 1.25 -3.52 -5.52
CA VAL A 109 2.04 -2.54 -6.29
C VAL A 109 3.52 -2.60 -5.89
N THR A 110 3.80 -2.68 -4.59
CA THR A 110 5.17 -2.82 -4.09
C THR A 110 5.86 -4.05 -4.65
N VAL A 111 5.20 -5.21 -4.61
CA VAL A 111 5.76 -6.47 -5.12
C VAL A 111 5.99 -6.39 -6.63
N LEU A 112 5.00 -5.91 -7.40
CA LEU A 112 5.11 -5.80 -8.85
C LEU A 112 6.23 -4.83 -9.28
N ALA A 113 6.29 -3.65 -8.66
CA ALA A 113 7.32 -2.66 -8.96
C ALA A 113 8.72 -3.19 -8.64
N SER A 114 8.87 -3.84 -7.47
CA SER A 114 10.15 -4.39 -7.03
C SER A 114 10.59 -5.57 -7.91
N ALA A 115 9.67 -6.46 -8.26
CA ALA A 115 9.93 -7.57 -9.18
C ALA A 115 10.34 -7.05 -10.57
N GLY A 116 9.69 -6.02 -11.08
CA GLY A 116 10.06 -5.38 -12.35
C GLY A 116 11.47 -4.80 -12.33
N LEU A 117 11.83 -4.09 -11.25
CA LEU A 117 13.17 -3.52 -11.08
C LEU A 117 14.25 -4.61 -10.94
N LEU A 118 13.97 -5.68 -10.20
CA LEU A 118 14.88 -6.83 -10.08
C LEU A 118 15.04 -7.56 -11.42
N GLY A 119 13.97 -7.72 -12.19
CA GLY A 119 14.02 -8.27 -13.55
C GLY A 119 14.90 -7.44 -14.48
N ALA A 120 14.73 -6.11 -14.46
CA ALA A 120 15.59 -5.20 -15.22
C ALA A 120 17.06 -5.29 -14.78
N ALA A 121 17.33 -5.33 -13.47
CA ALA A 121 18.69 -5.50 -12.95
C ALA A 121 19.33 -6.80 -13.43
N ALA A 122 18.59 -7.92 -13.41
CA ALA A 122 19.06 -9.21 -13.88
C ALA A 122 19.41 -9.19 -15.38
N LEU A 123 18.55 -8.58 -16.21
CA LEU A 123 18.79 -8.45 -17.65
C LEU A 123 20.02 -7.58 -17.96
N LEU A 124 20.19 -6.46 -17.25
CA LEU A 124 21.37 -5.59 -17.40
C LEU A 124 22.66 -6.31 -16.99
N MET A 125 22.61 -7.09 -15.90
CA MET A 125 23.74 -7.88 -15.45
C MET A 125 24.11 -8.97 -16.44
N ALA A 126 23.12 -9.74 -16.92
CA ALA A 126 23.31 -10.78 -17.94
C ALA A 126 23.86 -10.20 -19.25
N GLY A 127 23.32 -9.06 -19.70
CA GLY A 127 23.82 -8.32 -20.86
C GLY A 127 25.28 -7.91 -20.69
N SER A 128 25.65 -7.37 -19.52
CA SER A 128 27.03 -6.97 -19.23
C SER A 128 28.02 -8.14 -19.33
N TRP A 129 27.62 -9.31 -18.85
CA TRP A 129 28.42 -10.54 -18.89
C TRP A 129 28.56 -11.08 -20.31
N TRP A 130 27.49 -11.04 -21.11
CA TRP A 130 27.52 -11.47 -22.51
C TRP A 130 28.46 -10.61 -23.37
N PHE A 131 28.42 -9.28 -23.20
CA PHE A 131 29.35 -8.38 -23.89
C PHE A 131 30.81 -8.58 -23.47
N GLN A 132 31.07 -8.91 -22.20
CA GLN A 132 32.42 -9.23 -21.73
C GLN A 132 32.95 -10.51 -22.37
N ARG A 133 32.12 -11.56 -22.43
CA ARG A 133 32.51 -12.81 -23.09
C ARG A 133 32.90 -12.60 -24.55
N ARG A 134 32.15 -11.77 -25.28
CA ARG A 134 32.46 -11.43 -26.69
C ARG A 134 33.66 -10.51 -26.87
N ALA A 135 34.08 -9.78 -25.85
CA ALA A 135 35.25 -8.91 -25.92
C ALA A 135 36.58 -9.66 -25.69
N HIS A 136 36.52 -10.89 -25.16
CA HIS A 136 37.67 -11.74 -24.88
C HIS A 136 37.87 -12.88 -25.90
N THR A 137 36.98 -13.00 -26.89
CA THR A 137 37.09 -13.89 -28.06
C THR A 137 37.42 -13.08 -29.29
#